data_AF-W6NQ28-F1
#
_entry.id   AF-W6NQ28-F1
#
_cell.length_a   1.000
_cell.length_b   1.000
_cell.length_c   1.000
_cell.angle_alpha   90.00
_cell.angle_beta   90.00
_cell.angle_gamma   90.00
#
_symmetry.space_group_name_H-M   'P 1'
#
loop_
_entity.id
_entity.type
_entity.pdbx_description
1 polymer ?
#
loop_
_entity_poly.entity_id
_entity_poly.type
_entity_poly.pdbx_seq_one_letter_code
_entity_poly.pdbx_strand_id
1 'polypeptide(L)'
;MGSLWNEWRAASIFIRMDLDMASKIKFWKDGAVCFDEEALQIVLRVAYSKCLDWTEFICVTDGIRKHEKIESFGFEKTYDSALKKLKKELEEEEKKKRQIKQGPTAFAAPASAALLEKDGPKRGITTRVATSFKQLREILTEWTTHATWIIVWPEEKNFKEEEICEIVKACGHHLAEGGQIVTAWPPVIEKNVENWKSMVEIWSMLDETIKRQAAAGQFYSAAGTKVENGRVFWEIGSPETALYYYGSNFAVGCAKSLYECIRKKLSGKVELPEIKRVEYQPMWESAREGAACQ
;
A
#
# COMPACT_ATOMS: atom_id res chain seq x y z
N MET A 1 32.87 -7.54 -24.72
CA MET A 1 31.62 -8.07 -24.15
C MET A 1 30.84 -8.68 -25.31
N GLY A 2 30.37 -9.92 -25.20
CA GLY A 2 29.35 -10.39 -26.13
C GLY A 2 28.15 -9.45 -26.04
N SER A 3 27.50 -9.18 -27.16
CA SER A 3 26.21 -8.49 -27.12
C SER A 3 25.25 -9.42 -26.39
N LEU A 4 24.43 -8.91 -25.45
CA LEU A 4 23.41 -9.64 -24.68
C LEU A 4 22.68 -10.74 -25.49
N TRP A 5 22.52 -10.51 -26.79
CA TRP A 5 21.96 -11.41 -27.79
C TRP A 5 22.75 -12.71 -28.02
N ASN A 6 24.07 -12.67 -27.99
CA ASN A 6 24.91 -13.86 -28.03
C ASN A 6 24.77 -14.67 -26.74
N GLU A 7 24.72 -14.01 -25.57
CA GLU A 7 24.44 -14.71 -24.31
C GLU A 7 23.03 -15.28 -24.29
N TRP A 8 22.02 -14.56 -24.80
CA TRP A 8 20.65 -15.05 -24.89
C TRP A 8 20.52 -16.25 -25.83
N ARG A 9 21.12 -16.17 -27.02
CA ARG A 9 21.15 -17.28 -27.99
C ARG A 9 21.81 -18.52 -27.40
N ALA A 10 22.94 -18.36 -26.73
CA ALA A 10 23.59 -19.45 -26.03
C ALA A 10 22.67 -20.03 -24.95
N ALA A 11 22.18 -19.19 -24.02
CA ALA A 11 21.32 -19.62 -22.93
C ALA A 11 20.07 -20.37 -23.41
N SER A 12 19.46 -19.91 -24.50
CA SER A 12 18.27 -20.52 -25.09
C SER A 12 18.52 -21.92 -25.65
N ILE A 13 19.72 -22.21 -26.15
CA ILE A 13 20.12 -23.58 -26.54
C ILE A 13 20.36 -24.43 -25.30
N PHE A 14 21.02 -23.87 -24.29
CA PHE A 14 21.46 -24.64 -23.12
C PHE A 14 20.34 -24.91 -22.10
N ILE A 15 19.26 -24.12 -22.08
CA ILE A 15 18.08 -24.35 -21.21
C ILE A 15 17.20 -25.52 -21.66
N ARG A 16 17.26 -25.89 -22.94
CA ARG A 16 16.50 -27.01 -23.54
C ARG A 16 16.73 -28.32 -22.79
N MET A 17 15.68 -28.94 -22.25
CA MET A 17 15.79 -30.22 -21.53
C MET A 17 15.68 -31.45 -22.43
N ASP A 18 15.25 -31.26 -23.68
CA ASP A 18 15.05 -32.30 -24.70
C ASP A 18 16.30 -32.59 -25.54
N LEU A 19 17.39 -31.86 -25.33
CA LEU A 19 18.67 -32.06 -26.02
C LEU A 19 19.76 -32.52 -25.05
N ASP A 20 20.58 -33.47 -25.50
CA ASP A 20 21.83 -33.81 -24.82
C ASP A 20 22.90 -32.71 -24.98
N MET A 21 23.97 -32.80 -24.20
CA MET A 21 25.02 -31.78 -24.17
C MET A 21 25.82 -31.69 -25.47
N ALA A 22 26.00 -32.81 -26.17
CA ALA A 22 26.74 -32.86 -27.42
C ALA A 22 25.97 -32.13 -28.52
N SER A 23 24.65 -32.35 -28.58
CA SER A 23 23.72 -31.69 -29.48
C SER A 23 23.64 -30.19 -29.20
N LYS A 24 23.58 -29.76 -27.93
CA LYS A 24 23.64 -28.33 -27.54
C LYS A 24 24.91 -27.65 -28.03
N ILE A 25 26.08 -28.27 -27.82
CA ILE A 25 27.37 -27.74 -28.28
C ILE A 25 27.41 -27.64 -29.81
N LYS A 26 26.89 -28.65 -30.51
CA LYS A 26 26.81 -28.64 -31.97
C LYS A 26 25.93 -27.49 -32.47
N PHE A 27 24.70 -27.37 -31.95
CA PHE A 27 23.79 -26.28 -32.33
C PHE A 27 24.39 -24.89 -32.06
N TRP A 28 25.11 -24.71 -30.95
CA TRP A 28 25.81 -23.47 -30.69
C TRP A 28 26.89 -23.17 -31.74
N LYS A 29 27.74 -24.15 -32.06
CA LYS A 29 28.81 -24.00 -33.07
C LYS A 29 28.26 -23.76 -34.47
N ASP A 30 27.15 -24.41 -34.81
CA ASP A 30 26.49 -24.29 -36.10
C ASP A 30 25.73 -22.95 -36.26
N GLY A 31 25.69 -22.13 -35.20
CA GLY A 31 24.94 -20.89 -35.23
C GLY A 31 23.44 -21.14 -35.33
N ALA A 32 22.90 -22.10 -34.58
CA ALA A 32 21.44 -22.21 -34.45
C ALA A 32 20.86 -20.97 -33.75
N VAL A 33 19.71 -20.51 -34.22
CA VAL A 33 18.95 -19.40 -33.62
C VAL A 33 17.70 -20.00 -33.01
N CYS A 34 17.70 -20.13 -31.69
CA CYS A 34 16.56 -20.57 -30.90
C CYS A 34 16.51 -19.58 -29.75
N PHE A 35 15.46 -18.76 -29.66
CA PHE A 35 15.33 -17.75 -28.63
C PHE A 35 14.18 -18.13 -27.70
N ASP A 36 14.49 -18.19 -26.41
CA ASP A 36 13.58 -18.62 -25.37
C ASP A 36 13.33 -17.51 -24.33
N GLU A 37 12.10 -17.37 -23.86
CA GLU A 37 11.71 -16.31 -22.92
C GLU A 37 12.37 -16.48 -21.54
N GLU A 38 12.44 -17.70 -21.03
CA GLU A 38 13.03 -17.98 -19.71
C GLU A 38 14.55 -17.79 -19.75
N ALA A 39 15.18 -18.22 -20.84
CA ALA A 39 16.60 -17.94 -21.07
C ALA A 39 16.89 -16.43 -21.10
N LEU A 40 16.03 -15.63 -21.75
CA LEU A 40 16.18 -14.18 -21.77
C LEU A 40 16.07 -13.59 -20.37
N GLN A 41 15.08 -14.02 -19.60
CA GLN A 41 14.88 -13.58 -18.22
C GLN A 41 16.12 -13.84 -17.36
N ILE A 42 16.72 -15.03 -17.47
CA ILE A 42 17.95 -15.40 -16.74
C ILE A 42 19.12 -14.50 -17.15
N VAL A 43 19.31 -14.28 -18.45
CA VAL A 43 20.39 -13.43 -18.97
C VAL A 43 20.22 -11.98 -18.53
N LEU A 44 19.00 -11.44 -18.57
CA LEU A 44 18.68 -10.09 -18.07
C LEU A 44 18.93 -9.98 -16.57
N ARG A 45 18.62 -11.00 -15.77
CA ARG A 45 18.92 -11.04 -14.32
C ARG A 45 20.42 -10.99 -14.05
N VAL A 46 21.22 -11.73 -14.82
CA VAL A 46 22.69 -11.67 -14.71
C VAL A 46 23.19 -10.28 -15.09
N ALA A 47 22.71 -9.71 -16.19
CA ALA A 47 23.07 -8.37 -16.64
C ALA A 47 22.73 -7.30 -15.59
N TYR A 48 21.52 -7.36 -15.02
CA TYR A 48 21.09 -6.52 -13.88
C TYR A 48 22.06 -6.61 -12.70
N SER A 49 22.57 -7.80 -12.38
CA SER A 49 23.47 -7.96 -11.23
C SER A 49 24.93 -7.56 -11.48
N LYS A 50 25.36 -7.43 -12.75
CA LYS A 50 26.77 -7.29 -13.13
C LYS A 50 27.10 -6.00 -13.90
N CYS A 51 26.09 -5.31 -14.45
CA CYS A 51 26.29 -4.14 -15.30
C CYS A 51 25.35 -3.00 -14.90
N LEU A 52 25.94 -1.84 -14.58
CA LEU A 52 25.20 -0.64 -14.18
C LEU A 52 24.29 -0.14 -15.31
N ASP A 53 24.77 -0.09 -16.55
CA ASP A 53 23.99 0.35 -17.70
C ASP A 53 22.73 -0.51 -17.90
N TRP A 54 22.86 -1.83 -17.73
CA TRP A 54 21.71 -2.74 -17.78
C TRP A 54 20.81 -2.64 -16.54
N THR A 55 21.38 -2.36 -15.37
CA THR A 55 20.61 -2.08 -14.15
C THR A 55 19.71 -0.87 -14.36
N GLU A 56 20.28 0.24 -14.82
CA GLU A 56 19.57 1.47 -15.13
C GLU A 56 18.51 1.23 -16.22
N PHE A 57 18.90 0.58 -17.32
CA PHE A 57 17.99 0.26 -18.41
C PHE A 57 16.78 -0.54 -17.92
N ILE A 58 17.01 -1.62 -17.16
CA ILE A 58 15.93 -2.47 -16.64
C ILE A 58 15.05 -1.66 -15.68
N CYS A 59 15.62 -0.86 -14.78
CA CYS A 59 14.84 -0.06 -13.84
C CYS A 59 13.94 0.97 -14.56
N VAL A 60 14.45 1.64 -15.60
CA VAL A 60 13.78 2.81 -16.23
C VAL A 60 12.84 2.41 -17.38
N THR A 61 13.07 1.30 -18.08
CA THR A 61 12.38 1.00 -19.34
C THR A 61 11.03 0.29 -19.15
N ASP A 62 9.92 0.90 -19.59
CA ASP A 62 8.56 0.30 -19.50
C ASP A 62 8.27 -0.81 -20.53
N GLY A 63 9.12 -0.92 -21.56
CA GLY A 63 9.04 -1.92 -22.61
C GLY A 63 9.95 -1.55 -23.79
N ILE A 64 10.33 -2.55 -24.59
CA ILE A 64 11.14 -2.36 -25.79
C ILE A 64 10.21 -1.99 -26.94
N ARG A 65 9.94 -0.69 -27.08
CA ARG A 65 9.21 -0.17 -28.25
C ARG A 65 10.12 0.13 -29.45
N LYS A 66 11.46 0.04 -29.29
CA LYS A 66 12.44 0.57 -30.27
C LYS A 66 13.78 -0.19 -30.36
N HIS A 67 13.86 -1.48 -30.05
CA HIS A 67 15.08 -2.20 -30.47
C HIS A 67 15.00 -2.55 -31.95
N GLU A 68 16.14 -2.42 -32.62
CA GLU A 68 16.37 -2.88 -33.99
C GLU A 68 16.11 -4.39 -34.05
N LYS A 69 15.46 -4.86 -35.13
CA LYS A 69 15.12 -6.28 -35.32
C LYS A 69 16.38 -7.14 -35.16
N ILE A 70 16.32 -8.16 -34.32
CA ILE A 70 17.42 -9.12 -34.18
C ILE A 70 17.31 -10.10 -35.35
N GLU A 71 18.30 -10.10 -36.23
CA GLU A 71 18.40 -11.04 -37.37
C GLU A 71 17.12 -11.11 -38.23
N SER A 72 16.44 -9.97 -38.43
CA SER A 72 15.18 -9.82 -39.19
C SER A 72 13.90 -10.36 -38.53
N PHE A 73 13.99 -10.93 -37.33
CA PHE A 73 12.82 -11.42 -36.57
C PHE A 73 12.37 -10.39 -35.52
N GLY A 74 11.05 -10.26 -35.35
CA GLY A 74 10.43 -9.41 -34.33
C GLY A 74 10.21 -10.20 -33.04
N PHE A 75 11.07 -10.00 -32.04
CA PHE A 75 10.97 -10.64 -30.72
C PHE A 75 10.49 -9.67 -29.63
N GLU A 76 9.86 -8.56 -30.02
CA GLU A 76 9.46 -7.49 -29.10
C GLU A 76 8.53 -8.03 -28.00
N LYS A 77 7.61 -8.95 -28.36
CA LYS A 77 6.68 -9.58 -27.40
C LYS A 77 7.39 -10.47 -26.37
N THR A 78 8.32 -11.31 -26.83
CA THR A 78 9.08 -12.23 -25.96
C THR A 78 9.98 -11.44 -25.02
N TYR A 79 10.63 -10.40 -25.53
CA TYR A 79 11.43 -9.51 -24.71
C TYR A 79 10.59 -8.77 -23.67
N ASP A 80 9.50 -8.12 -24.09
CA ASP A 80 8.62 -7.40 -23.18
C ASP A 80 8.06 -8.30 -22.08
N SER A 81 7.71 -9.55 -22.43
CA SER A 81 7.26 -10.54 -21.46
C SER A 81 8.35 -10.91 -20.46
N ALA A 82 9.56 -11.26 -20.93
CA ALA A 82 10.70 -11.59 -20.09
C ALA A 82 11.10 -10.42 -19.17
N LEU A 83 11.13 -9.18 -19.69
CA LEU A 83 11.44 -7.97 -18.93
C LEU A 83 10.38 -7.73 -17.84
N LYS A 84 9.09 -7.82 -18.17
CA LYS A 84 8.00 -7.67 -17.19
C LYS A 84 8.07 -8.73 -16.10
N LYS A 85 8.37 -9.98 -16.47
CA LYS A 85 8.52 -11.10 -15.53
C LYS A 85 9.71 -10.86 -14.60
N LEU A 86 10.86 -10.44 -15.12
CA LEU A 86 12.03 -10.08 -14.31
C LEU A 86 11.72 -8.90 -13.37
N LYS A 87 11.10 -7.83 -13.86
CA LYS A 87 10.73 -6.67 -13.02
C LYS A 87 9.85 -7.10 -11.85
N LYS A 88 8.85 -7.94 -12.11
CA LYS A 88 7.97 -8.47 -11.07
C LYS A 88 8.74 -9.31 -10.04
N GLU A 89 9.65 -10.17 -10.47
CA GLU A 89 10.50 -10.94 -9.55
C GLU A 89 11.38 -10.04 -8.68
N LEU A 90 12.00 -9.01 -9.27
CA LEU A 90 12.81 -8.05 -8.53
C LEU A 90 11.97 -7.28 -7.51
N GLU A 91 10.77 -6.83 -7.88
CA GLU A 91 9.83 -6.17 -6.95
C GLU A 91 9.42 -7.09 -5.79
N GLU A 92 9.16 -8.37 -6.06
CA GLU A 92 8.81 -9.36 -5.03
C GLU A 92 9.99 -9.67 -4.11
N GLU A 93 11.21 -9.76 -4.65
CA GLU A 93 12.43 -9.91 -3.85
C GLU A 93 12.69 -8.70 -2.96
N GLU A 94 12.52 -7.49 -3.48
CA GLU A 94 12.63 -6.27 -2.69
C GLU A 94 11.57 -6.23 -1.59
N LYS A 95 10.31 -6.55 -1.90
CA LYS A 95 9.26 -6.69 -0.87
C LYS A 95 9.66 -7.65 0.25
N LYS A 96 10.27 -8.80 -0.07
CA LYS A 96 10.71 -9.78 0.94
C LYS A 96 11.83 -9.26 1.85
N LYS A 97 12.66 -8.33 1.37
CA LYS A 97 13.75 -7.74 2.16
C LYS A 97 13.31 -6.53 3.00
N ARG A 98 12.15 -5.94 2.71
CA ARG A 98 11.67 -4.74 3.41
C ARG A 98 11.50 -5.01 4.90
N GLN A 99 12.14 -4.18 5.70
CA GLN A 99 11.96 -4.17 7.15
C GLN A 99 10.78 -3.27 7.51
N ILE A 100 10.07 -3.61 8.58
CA ILE A 100 8.97 -2.80 9.10
C ILE A 100 9.53 -1.58 9.83
N LYS A 101 9.19 -0.39 9.31
CA LYS A 101 9.54 0.92 9.89
C LYS A 101 8.95 1.04 11.29
N GLN A 102 9.74 1.53 12.23
CA GLN A 102 9.31 1.85 13.59
C GLN A 102 9.09 3.35 13.72
N GLY A 103 8.13 3.76 14.54
CA GLY A 103 7.80 5.18 14.72
C GLY A 103 6.34 5.44 15.12
N PRO A 104 5.92 6.71 15.11
CA PRO A 104 4.60 7.09 15.58
C PRO A 104 3.48 6.63 14.63
N THR A 105 2.29 6.49 15.19
CA THR A 105 1.06 6.17 14.45
C THR A 105 0.27 7.44 14.14
N ALA A 106 -0.12 7.59 12.88
CA ALA A 106 -1.05 8.62 12.43
C ALA A 106 -2.44 8.03 12.14
N PHE A 107 -3.49 8.82 12.34
CA PHE A 107 -4.87 8.43 12.19
C PHE A 107 -5.64 9.46 11.36
N ALA A 108 -5.93 9.12 10.10
CA ALA A 108 -6.77 9.90 9.20
C ALA A 108 -8.20 9.50 9.47
N ALA A 109 -8.90 10.38 10.14
CA ALA A 109 -10.14 10.07 10.81
C ALA A 109 -11.31 10.84 10.18
N PRO A 110 -12.54 10.33 10.29
CA PRO A 110 -13.74 11.03 9.84
C PRO A 110 -14.02 12.30 10.65
N ALA A 111 -15.00 13.11 10.21
CA ALA A 111 -15.36 14.40 10.82
C ALA A 111 -15.60 14.37 12.34
N SER A 112 -16.05 13.24 12.89
CA SER A 112 -16.29 13.09 14.33
C SER A 112 -15.01 13.18 15.19
N ALA A 113 -13.84 13.12 14.56
CA ALA A 113 -12.54 13.20 15.22
C ALA A 113 -12.03 14.62 15.42
N ALA A 114 -12.78 15.67 15.06
CA ALA A 114 -12.34 17.06 15.15
C ALA A 114 -11.80 17.46 16.54
N LEU A 115 -12.40 16.94 17.62
CA LEU A 115 -11.92 17.18 18.97
C LEU A 115 -10.66 16.35 19.32
N LEU A 116 -10.52 15.15 18.74
CA LEU A 116 -9.32 14.32 18.90
C LEU A 116 -8.13 14.93 18.15
N GLU A 117 -8.37 15.51 16.97
CA GLU A 117 -7.39 16.29 16.21
C GLU A 117 -6.90 17.52 17.02
N LYS A 118 -7.81 18.26 17.68
CA LYS A 118 -7.45 19.39 18.55
C LYS A 118 -6.58 19.02 19.75
N ASP A 119 -6.75 17.82 20.30
CA ASP A 119 -5.91 17.33 21.40
C ASP A 119 -4.45 17.10 20.94
N GLY A 120 -4.22 16.95 19.63
CA GLY A 120 -2.92 16.76 19.03
C GLY A 120 -2.22 15.47 19.50
N PRO A 121 -0.88 15.39 19.37
CA PRO A 121 -0.12 14.16 19.69
C PRO A 121 -0.14 13.79 21.19
N LYS A 122 -0.71 14.63 22.06
CA LYS A 122 -0.85 14.37 23.51
C LYS A 122 -1.56 13.05 23.82
N ARG A 123 -2.37 12.57 22.88
CA ARG A 123 -3.12 11.32 22.96
C ARG A 123 -2.31 10.08 22.58
N GLY A 124 -1.04 10.22 22.18
CA GLY A 124 -0.18 9.12 21.71
C GLY A 124 -0.36 8.76 20.24
N ILE A 125 -1.29 9.41 19.54
CA ILE A 125 -1.51 9.30 18.10
C ILE A 125 -1.66 10.69 17.48
N THR A 126 -1.18 10.85 16.25
CA THR A 126 -1.43 12.07 15.46
C THR A 126 -2.73 11.89 14.69
N THR A 127 -3.80 12.56 15.10
CA THR A 127 -5.09 12.50 14.41
C THR A 127 -5.26 13.71 13.49
N ARG A 128 -5.69 13.48 12.24
CA ARG A 128 -6.15 14.53 11.33
C ARG A 128 -7.50 14.16 10.75
N VAL A 129 -8.39 15.12 10.59
CA VAL A 129 -9.71 14.90 10.00
C VAL A 129 -9.61 14.91 8.48
N ALA A 130 -10.05 13.83 7.85
CA ALA A 130 -10.11 13.67 6.40
C ALA A 130 -11.57 13.39 5.99
N THR A 131 -12.25 14.41 5.45
CA THR A 131 -13.65 14.28 4.97
C THR A 131 -13.78 14.17 3.46
N SER A 132 -12.70 14.45 2.73
CA SER A 132 -12.59 14.31 1.27
C SER A 132 -11.29 13.62 0.88
N PHE A 133 -11.24 13.09 -0.34
CA PHE A 133 -10.00 12.51 -0.88
C PHE A 133 -8.92 13.59 -1.07
N LYS A 134 -9.31 14.81 -1.45
CA LYS A 134 -8.38 15.95 -1.49
C LYS A 134 -7.68 16.19 -0.14
N GLN A 135 -8.45 16.25 0.95
CA GLN A 135 -7.90 16.43 2.29
C GLN A 135 -7.04 15.25 2.71
N LEU A 136 -7.51 14.02 2.45
CA LEU A 136 -6.74 12.82 2.75
C LEU A 136 -5.37 12.87 2.06
N ARG A 137 -5.33 13.19 0.76
CA ARG A 137 -4.09 13.35 0.02
C ARG A 137 -3.14 14.34 0.69
N GLU A 138 -3.62 15.53 1.02
CA GLU A 138 -2.82 16.58 1.67
C GLU A 138 -2.25 16.08 3.01
N ILE A 139 -3.07 15.40 3.81
CA ILE A 139 -2.65 14.80 5.08
C ILE A 139 -1.55 13.74 4.88
N LEU A 140 -1.73 12.82 3.92
CA LEU A 140 -0.75 11.75 3.70
C LEU A 140 0.61 12.28 3.21
N THR A 141 0.62 13.41 2.47
CA THR A 141 1.88 14.05 2.06
C THR A 141 2.67 14.64 3.24
N GLU A 142 2.00 14.96 4.36
CA GLU A 142 2.65 15.49 5.56
C GLU A 142 3.18 14.39 6.51
N TRP A 143 2.73 13.13 6.35
CA TRP A 143 2.97 12.04 7.30
C TRP A 143 4.17 11.14 7.00
N THR A 144 5.16 11.65 6.26
CA THR A 144 6.36 10.89 5.85
C THR A 144 7.17 10.34 7.03
N THR A 145 7.07 10.96 8.21
CA THR A 145 7.79 10.53 9.43
C THR A 145 7.04 9.47 10.26
N HIS A 146 5.74 9.29 10.03
CA HIS A 146 4.94 8.29 10.74
C HIS A 146 5.23 6.90 10.19
N ALA A 147 5.35 5.91 11.07
CA ALA A 147 5.62 4.55 10.66
C ALA A 147 4.35 3.79 10.29
N THR A 148 3.25 4.08 10.99
CA THR A 148 1.94 3.46 10.74
C THR A 148 0.92 4.53 10.39
N TRP A 149 0.21 4.34 9.28
CA TRP A 149 -0.92 5.17 8.88
C TRP A 149 -2.20 4.37 9.05
N ILE A 150 -3.15 4.89 9.82
CA ILE A 150 -4.51 4.37 9.89
C ILE A 150 -5.39 5.30 9.08
N ILE A 151 -6.05 4.77 8.05
CA ILE A 151 -6.86 5.53 7.10
C ILE A 151 -8.30 5.06 7.19
N VAL A 152 -9.20 5.93 7.62
CA VAL A 152 -10.64 5.74 7.42
C VAL A 152 -11.01 6.40 6.10
N TRP A 153 -11.57 5.62 5.18
CA TRP A 153 -11.84 6.16 3.84
C TRP A 153 -12.94 7.25 3.87
N PRO A 154 -12.75 8.37 3.14
CA PRO A 154 -13.77 9.40 3.00
C PRO A 154 -15.05 8.90 2.31
N GLU A 155 -16.19 9.39 2.77
CA GLU A 155 -17.52 9.16 2.17
C GLU A 155 -17.87 10.25 1.13
N GLU A 156 -16.92 10.57 0.25
CA GLU A 156 -17.08 11.60 -0.78
C GLU A 156 -17.40 10.97 -2.14
N LYS A 157 -18.51 11.37 -2.77
CA LYS A 157 -18.88 10.92 -4.12
C LYS A 157 -18.19 11.68 -5.24
N ASN A 158 -17.88 12.96 -4.99
CA ASN A 158 -17.39 13.90 -6.00
C ASN A 158 -15.88 14.08 -5.89
N PHE A 159 -15.13 12.99 -6.03
CA PHE A 159 -13.68 13.01 -6.02
C PHE A 159 -13.10 13.07 -7.44
N LYS A 160 -11.85 13.51 -7.55
CA LYS A 160 -11.12 13.45 -8.82
C LYS A 160 -10.27 12.20 -8.88
N GLU A 161 -10.18 11.59 -10.06
CA GLU A 161 -9.33 10.43 -10.29
C GLU A 161 -7.86 10.71 -9.96
N GLU A 162 -7.41 11.95 -10.21
CA GLU A 162 -6.07 12.42 -9.87
C GLU A 162 -5.80 12.32 -8.35
N GLU A 163 -6.78 12.68 -7.51
CA GLU A 163 -6.64 12.63 -6.05
C GLU A 163 -6.48 11.19 -5.55
N ILE A 164 -7.25 10.27 -6.13
CA ILE A 164 -7.15 8.83 -5.86
C ILE A 164 -5.76 8.30 -6.26
N CYS A 165 -5.29 8.66 -7.46
CA CYS A 165 -3.98 8.25 -7.95
C CYS A 165 -2.85 8.76 -7.04
N GLU A 166 -2.95 10.00 -6.56
CA GLU A 166 -1.96 10.61 -5.65
C GLU A 166 -1.97 9.94 -4.28
N ILE A 167 -3.14 9.57 -3.74
CA ILE A 167 -3.25 8.80 -2.49
C ILE A 167 -2.60 7.42 -2.63
N VAL A 168 -2.89 6.71 -3.73
CA VAL A 168 -2.31 5.39 -3.98
C VAL A 168 -0.79 5.49 -4.13
N LYS A 169 -0.28 6.52 -4.80
CA LYS A 169 1.16 6.79 -4.91
C LYS A 169 1.80 7.08 -3.54
N ALA A 170 1.15 7.90 -2.71
CA ALA A 170 1.63 8.19 -1.35
C ALA A 170 1.68 6.93 -0.49
N CYS A 171 0.65 6.08 -0.56
CA CYS A 171 0.61 4.79 0.13
C CYS A 171 1.74 3.86 -0.38
N GLY A 172 1.94 3.79 -1.69
CA GLY A 172 3.01 2.99 -2.29
C GLY A 172 4.40 3.43 -1.84
N HIS A 173 4.65 4.74 -1.78
CA HIS A 173 5.92 5.29 -1.29
C HIS A 173 6.14 4.95 0.20
N HIS A 174 5.13 5.17 1.05
CA HIS A 174 5.20 4.83 2.46
C HIS A 174 5.47 3.33 2.70
N LEU A 175 4.83 2.45 1.93
CA LEU A 175 5.09 1.01 1.97
C LEU A 175 6.51 0.65 1.48
N ALA A 176 7.03 1.35 0.46
CA ALA A 176 8.39 1.14 -0.02
C ALA A 176 9.44 1.50 1.04
N GLU A 177 9.17 2.50 1.88
CA GLU A 177 10.01 2.88 3.03
C GLU A 177 9.87 1.96 4.26
N GLY A 178 9.12 0.87 4.15
CA GLY A 178 8.89 -0.05 5.28
C GLY A 178 7.69 0.31 6.14
N GLY A 179 6.94 1.36 5.81
CA GLY A 179 5.74 1.78 6.52
C GLY A 179 4.64 0.73 6.58
N GLN A 180 3.75 0.87 7.56
CA GLN A 180 2.53 0.07 7.69
C GLN A 180 1.29 0.92 7.39
N ILE A 181 0.31 0.33 6.74
CA ILE A 181 -0.99 0.94 6.42
C ILE A 181 -2.09 0.04 6.98
N VAL A 182 -2.97 0.68 7.75
CA VAL A 182 -4.22 0.10 8.21
C VAL A 182 -5.36 0.87 7.56
N THR A 183 -6.27 0.19 6.87
CA THR A 183 -7.47 0.82 6.31
C THR A 183 -8.72 0.39 7.06
N ALA A 184 -9.71 1.27 7.11
CA ALA A 184 -11.00 1.00 7.70
C ALA A 184 -12.11 1.71 6.91
N TRP A 185 -13.27 1.07 6.85
CA TRP A 185 -14.45 1.67 6.26
C TRP A 185 -15.24 2.41 7.35
N PRO A 186 -15.89 3.53 7.01
CA PRO A 186 -16.64 4.30 7.99
C PRO A 186 -17.86 3.53 8.51
N PRO A 187 -18.36 3.85 9.72
CA PRO A 187 -19.57 3.25 10.29
C PRO A 187 -20.79 3.34 9.38
N VAL A 188 -21.59 2.27 9.33
CA VAL A 188 -22.84 2.23 8.54
C VAL A 188 -23.99 2.65 9.42
N ILE A 189 -24.72 3.68 9.02
CA ILE A 189 -25.95 4.11 9.66
C ILE A 189 -27.03 4.51 8.66
N GLU A 190 -28.26 4.61 9.14
CA GLU A 190 -29.43 4.93 8.32
C GLU A 190 -29.22 6.19 7.45
N LYS A 191 -28.56 7.22 7.99
CA LYS A 191 -28.36 8.49 7.27
C LYS A 191 -27.32 8.43 6.15
N ASN A 192 -26.36 7.49 6.20
CA ASN A 192 -25.27 7.41 5.21
C ASN A 192 -25.30 6.13 4.37
N VAL A 193 -26.17 5.15 4.68
CA VAL A 193 -26.15 3.82 4.06
C VAL A 193 -26.17 3.83 2.53
N GLU A 194 -26.94 4.74 1.90
CA GLU A 194 -27.01 4.83 0.44
C GLU A 194 -25.73 5.44 -0.17
N ASN A 195 -25.10 6.40 0.52
CA ASN A 195 -23.79 6.91 0.12
C ASN A 195 -22.72 5.83 0.32
N TRP A 196 -22.73 5.19 1.48
CA TRP A 196 -21.81 4.14 1.87
C TRP A 196 -21.81 2.99 0.86
N LYS A 197 -22.99 2.48 0.47
CA LYS A 197 -23.13 1.43 -0.56
C LYS A 197 -22.49 1.82 -1.88
N SER A 198 -22.62 3.09 -2.31
CA SER A 198 -22.01 3.55 -3.57
C SER A 198 -20.48 3.67 -3.50
N MET A 199 -19.89 3.70 -2.30
CA MET A 199 -18.45 3.83 -2.11
C MET A 199 -17.72 2.49 -1.94
N VAL A 200 -18.44 1.40 -1.63
CA VAL A 200 -17.86 0.07 -1.35
C VAL A 200 -16.89 -0.40 -2.43
N GLU A 201 -17.27 -0.26 -3.70
CA GLU A 201 -16.43 -0.71 -4.82
C GLU A 201 -15.13 0.10 -4.89
N ILE A 202 -15.20 1.41 -4.65
CA ILE A 202 -14.04 2.30 -4.65
C ILE A 202 -13.10 1.96 -3.50
N TRP A 203 -13.63 1.81 -2.27
CA TRP A 203 -12.81 1.46 -1.11
C TRP A 203 -12.20 0.07 -1.23
N SER A 204 -12.93 -0.90 -1.79
CA SER A 204 -12.41 -2.24 -2.08
C SER A 204 -11.27 -2.19 -3.11
N MET A 205 -11.44 -1.39 -4.17
CA MET A 205 -10.41 -1.17 -5.19
C MET A 205 -9.15 -0.54 -4.59
N LEU A 206 -9.30 0.47 -3.72
CA LEU A 206 -8.20 1.12 -3.00
C LEU A 206 -7.45 0.13 -2.10
N ASP A 207 -8.18 -0.61 -1.26
CA ASP A 207 -7.62 -1.61 -0.36
C ASP A 207 -6.82 -2.66 -1.14
N GLU A 208 -7.37 -3.21 -2.22
CA GLU A 208 -6.68 -4.21 -3.05
C GLU A 208 -5.47 -3.62 -3.80
N THR A 209 -5.56 -2.38 -4.27
CA THR A 209 -4.46 -1.70 -4.96
C THR A 209 -3.28 -1.43 -4.02
N ILE A 210 -3.55 -1.04 -2.77
CA ILE A 210 -2.52 -0.81 -1.75
C ILE A 210 -1.93 -2.15 -1.28
N LYS A 211 -2.77 -3.16 -1.04
CA LYS A 211 -2.35 -4.52 -0.67
C LYS A 211 -1.40 -5.15 -1.67
N ARG A 212 -1.60 -4.95 -2.97
CA ARG A 212 -0.67 -5.45 -4.02
C ARG A 212 0.73 -4.83 -3.93
N GLN A 213 0.85 -3.62 -3.41
CA GLN A 213 2.13 -2.91 -3.27
C GLN A 213 2.85 -3.26 -1.96
N ALA A 214 2.10 -3.70 -0.95
CA ALA A 214 2.60 -4.04 0.37
C ALA A 214 3.43 -5.34 0.37
N ALA A 215 4.47 -5.38 1.20
CA ALA A 215 5.10 -6.61 1.63
C ALA A 215 4.32 -7.28 2.78
N ALA A 216 4.75 -8.49 3.15
CA ALA A 216 4.18 -9.21 4.28
C ALA A 216 4.23 -8.35 5.56
N GLY A 217 3.10 -8.20 6.24
CA GLY A 217 2.98 -7.44 7.48
C GLY A 217 2.90 -5.92 7.35
N GLN A 218 2.81 -5.38 6.12
CA GLN A 218 2.70 -3.93 5.90
C GLN A 218 1.27 -3.41 5.68
N PHE A 219 0.33 -4.25 5.24
CA PHE A 219 -1.05 -3.82 4.97
C PHE A 219 -2.07 -4.64 5.75
N TYR A 220 -3.03 -3.95 6.37
CA TYR A 220 -4.14 -4.56 7.10
C TYR A 220 -5.44 -3.81 6.77
N SER A 221 -6.46 -4.52 6.30
CA SER A 221 -7.82 -3.98 6.24
C SER A 221 -8.59 -4.41 7.49
N ALA A 222 -9.20 -3.44 8.16
CA ALA A 222 -10.09 -3.67 9.30
C ALA A 222 -11.56 -3.83 8.86
N ALA A 223 -11.87 -3.60 7.57
CA ALA A 223 -13.21 -3.76 7.04
C ALA A 223 -13.70 -5.21 7.20
N GLY A 224 -14.96 -5.36 7.59
CA GLY A 224 -15.61 -6.64 7.85
C GLY A 224 -16.94 -6.79 7.12
N THR A 225 -17.17 -6.00 6.06
CA THR A 225 -18.48 -5.88 5.42
C THR A 225 -18.53 -6.50 4.05
N LYS A 226 -19.69 -7.07 3.71
CA LYS A 226 -20.08 -7.49 2.37
C LYS A 226 -21.44 -6.92 2.00
N VAL A 227 -21.62 -6.59 0.72
CA VAL A 227 -22.93 -6.22 0.16
C VAL A 227 -23.42 -7.39 -0.68
N GLU A 228 -24.60 -7.92 -0.36
CA GLU A 228 -25.19 -9.06 -1.05
C GLU A 228 -26.69 -8.81 -1.25
N ASN A 229 -27.14 -8.84 -2.51
CA ASN A 229 -28.53 -8.56 -2.89
C ASN A 229 -29.07 -7.23 -2.34
N GLY A 230 -28.25 -6.17 -2.38
CA GLY A 230 -28.60 -4.84 -1.88
C GLY A 230 -28.66 -4.71 -0.35
N ARG A 231 -28.39 -5.80 0.39
CA ARG A 231 -28.30 -5.81 1.84
C ARG A 231 -26.84 -5.73 2.28
N VAL A 232 -26.60 -5.01 3.36
CA VAL A 232 -25.28 -4.87 3.96
C VAL A 232 -25.17 -5.89 5.10
N PHE A 233 -24.14 -6.73 5.05
CA PHE A 233 -23.81 -7.68 6.11
C PHE A 233 -22.43 -7.33 6.64
N TRP A 234 -22.30 -7.19 7.95
CA TRP A 234 -21.05 -6.86 8.60
C TRP A 234 -20.70 -7.89 9.67
N GLU A 235 -19.41 -8.09 9.86
CA GLU A 235 -18.89 -8.88 10.95
C GLU A 235 -19.01 -8.12 12.28
N ILE A 236 -19.47 -8.78 13.34
CA ILE A 236 -19.54 -8.17 14.68
C ILE A 236 -18.14 -7.74 15.10
N GLY A 237 -18.02 -6.49 15.57
CA GLY A 237 -16.74 -5.93 16.02
C GLY A 237 -15.88 -5.38 14.89
N SER A 238 -16.43 -5.24 13.67
CA SER A 238 -15.79 -4.45 12.62
C SER A 238 -16.07 -2.95 12.80
N PRO A 239 -15.21 -2.06 12.25
CA PRO A 239 -15.39 -0.60 12.29
C PRO A 239 -16.79 -0.13 11.84
N GLU A 240 -17.36 -0.82 10.87
CA GLU A 240 -18.67 -0.55 10.28
C GLU A 240 -19.81 -0.73 11.28
N THR A 241 -19.60 -1.58 12.31
CA THR A 241 -20.55 -1.90 13.38
C THR A 241 -20.45 -1.01 14.59
N ALA A 242 -19.58 0.00 14.57
CA ALA A 242 -19.39 0.92 15.68
C ALA A 242 -20.60 1.88 15.86
N LEU A 243 -21.82 1.34 15.98
CA LEU A 243 -23.11 2.05 15.96
C LEU A 243 -23.29 3.08 17.09
N TYR A 244 -22.56 2.95 18.20
CA TYR A 244 -22.49 3.99 19.25
C TYR A 244 -21.95 5.34 18.73
N TYR A 245 -21.43 5.36 17.50
CA TYR A 245 -20.89 6.52 16.79
C TYR A 245 -21.95 7.53 16.32
N TYR A 246 -23.24 7.18 16.27
CA TYR A 246 -24.29 8.12 15.84
C TYR A 246 -25.60 8.03 16.66
N GLY A 247 -25.48 7.92 17.99
CA GLY A 247 -26.41 8.72 18.80
C GLY A 247 -26.29 10.19 18.35
N SER A 248 -27.30 11.03 18.53
CA SER A 248 -27.36 12.44 18.09
C SER A 248 -26.22 13.36 18.59
N ASN A 249 -25.16 12.80 19.18
CA ASN A 249 -24.01 13.46 19.77
C ASN A 249 -22.74 13.17 18.96
N PHE A 250 -22.28 14.14 18.17
CA PHE A 250 -20.99 14.14 17.46
C PHE A 250 -19.83 14.38 18.45
N ALA A 251 -19.76 13.61 19.52
CA ALA A 251 -18.75 13.76 20.57
C ALA A 251 -17.46 13.01 20.23
N VAL A 252 -16.33 13.43 20.85
CA VAL A 252 -15.00 12.78 20.77
C VAL A 252 -15.04 11.26 20.96
N GLY A 253 -16.04 10.77 21.68
CA GLY A 253 -16.25 9.34 21.93
C GLY A 253 -16.41 8.51 20.66
N CYS A 254 -16.94 9.09 19.58
CA CYS A 254 -17.20 8.38 18.33
C CYS A 254 -15.90 7.98 17.62
N ALA A 255 -15.01 8.94 17.37
CA ALA A 255 -13.70 8.66 16.76
C ALA A 255 -12.81 7.76 17.61
N LYS A 256 -12.83 7.93 18.95
CA LYS A 256 -12.12 7.04 19.87
C LYS A 256 -12.66 5.61 19.80
N SER A 257 -13.98 5.43 19.76
CA SER A 257 -14.60 4.10 19.66
C SER A 257 -14.29 3.43 18.33
N LEU A 258 -14.29 4.19 17.22
CA LEU A 258 -13.89 3.70 15.90
C LEU A 258 -12.44 3.22 15.91
N TYR A 259 -11.53 4.04 16.44
CA TYR A 259 -10.12 3.67 16.59
C TYR A 259 -9.93 2.40 17.44
N GLU A 260 -10.59 2.33 18.60
CA GLU A 260 -10.52 1.15 19.47
C GLU A 260 -11.11 -0.10 18.80
N CYS A 261 -12.14 0.05 17.97
CA CYS A 261 -12.69 -1.04 17.17
C CYS A 261 -11.65 -1.58 16.17
N ILE A 262 -11.00 -0.68 15.42
CA ILE A 262 -9.90 -1.02 14.49
C ILE A 262 -8.76 -1.72 15.24
N ARG A 263 -8.32 -1.16 16.37
CA ARG A 263 -7.24 -1.71 17.20
C ARG A 263 -7.56 -3.11 17.70
N LYS A 264 -8.76 -3.33 18.25
CA LYS A 264 -9.17 -4.64 18.75
C LYS A 264 -9.29 -5.67 17.63
N LYS A 265 -9.87 -5.27 16.49
CA LYS A 265 -10.03 -6.12 15.31
C LYS A 265 -8.70 -6.63 14.77
N LEU A 266 -7.66 -5.82 14.88
CA LEU A 266 -6.32 -6.13 14.38
C LEU A 266 -5.32 -6.56 15.47
N SER A 267 -5.81 -6.81 16.69
CA SER A 267 -4.99 -7.28 17.80
C SER A 267 -4.27 -8.59 17.42
N GLY A 268 -2.96 -8.65 17.68
CA GLY A 268 -2.11 -9.78 17.30
C GLY A 268 -1.63 -9.78 15.84
N LYS A 269 -2.08 -8.83 15.01
CA LYS A 269 -1.59 -8.63 13.63
C LYS A 269 -0.71 -7.41 13.50
N VAL A 270 -1.13 -6.28 14.09
CA VAL A 270 -0.37 -5.02 14.14
C VAL A 270 -0.54 -4.38 15.51
N GLU A 271 0.55 -3.83 16.05
CA GLU A 271 0.53 -3.13 17.33
C GLU A 271 0.11 -1.67 17.12
N LEU A 272 -1.16 -1.37 17.43
CA LEU A 272 -1.65 0.01 17.44
C LEU A 272 -1.69 0.54 18.89
N PRO A 273 -1.20 1.76 19.14
CA PRO A 273 -1.11 2.33 20.49
C PRO A 273 -2.48 2.59 21.12
N GLU A 274 -2.55 2.64 22.45
CA GLU A 274 -3.77 3.09 23.13
C GLU A 274 -3.91 4.61 23.10
N ILE A 275 -5.14 5.10 22.94
CA ILE A 275 -5.42 6.54 23.06
C ILE A 275 -5.30 6.94 24.53
N LYS A 276 -4.28 7.73 24.85
CA LYS A 276 -4.03 8.19 26.23
C LYS A 276 -5.19 9.05 26.74
N ARG A 277 -5.56 8.84 28.01
CA ARG A 277 -6.44 9.76 28.73
C ARG A 277 -5.71 11.09 28.93
N VAL A 278 -6.44 12.19 28.82
CA VAL A 278 -5.92 13.51 29.18
C VAL A 278 -6.26 13.63 30.64
N GLU A 279 -5.25 13.61 31.49
CA GLU A 279 -5.39 14.03 32.88
C GLU A 279 -5.73 15.52 32.84
N TYR A 280 -6.99 15.84 33.11
CA TYR A 280 -7.34 17.20 33.46
C TYR A 280 -6.72 17.46 34.82
N GLN A 281 -5.68 18.30 34.89
CA GLN A 281 -5.38 18.98 36.14
C GLN A 281 -6.61 19.84 36.47
N PRO A 282 -7.33 19.54 37.55
CA PRO A 282 -8.53 20.28 37.86
C PRO A 282 -8.10 21.68 38.34
N MET A 283 -8.68 22.71 37.72
CA MET A 283 -8.36 24.14 37.85
C MET A 283 -8.44 24.71 39.29
N TRP A 284 -8.79 23.91 40.29
CA TRP A 284 -8.93 24.35 41.68
C TRP A 284 -7.61 24.43 42.47
N GLU A 285 -6.51 23.85 41.98
CA GLU A 285 -5.21 23.97 42.66
C GLU A 285 -4.55 25.33 42.42
N SER A 286 -4.75 25.95 41.25
CA SER A 286 -4.23 27.30 40.96
C SER A 286 -4.97 28.43 41.69
N ALA A 287 -6.17 28.17 42.20
CA ALA A 287 -6.96 29.15 42.96
C ALA A 287 -6.64 29.14 44.47
N ARG A 288 -5.95 28.12 44.98
CA ARG A 288 -5.55 28.05 46.41
C ARG A 288 -4.20 28.69 46.69
N GLU A 289 -3.31 28.77 45.70
CA GLU A 289 -2.00 29.42 45.88
C GLU A 289 -2.08 30.96 45.83
N GLY A 290 -3.16 31.52 45.29
CA GLY A 290 -3.39 32.98 45.26
C GLY A 290 -4.10 33.56 46.49
N ALA A 291 -4.61 32.73 47.40
CA ALA A 291 -5.42 33.17 48.54
C ALA A 291 -4.69 33.08 49.90
N ALA A 292 -3.39 32.72 49.90
CA ALA A 292 -2.56 32.66 51.11
C ALA A 292 -1.67 33.90 51.32
N CYS A 293 -1.83 34.94 50.50
CA CYS A 293 -1.16 36.24 50.66
C CYS A 293 -2.19 37.38 50.60
N GLN A 294 -3.01 37.51 51.63
CA GLN A 294 -3.59 38.79 52.07
C GLN A 294 -3.58 38.86 53.59
#